data_AF-A0A952S1E0-F1
#
_entry.id   AF-A0A952S1E0-F1
#
_cell.length_a   1.000
_cell.length_b   1.000
_cell.length_c   1.000
_cell.angle_alpha   90.00
_cell.angle_beta   90.00
_cell.angle_gamma   90.00
#
_symmetry.space_group_name_H-M   'P 1'
#
loop_
_entity.id
_entity.type
_entity.pdbx_description
1 polymer ?
#
loop_
_entity_poly.entity_id
_entity_poly.type
_entity_poly.pdbx_seq_one_letter_code
_entity_poly.pdbx_strand_id
1 'polypeptide(L)'
;MDSDWKQRVLELRNWNDKQEALEYASVVEEAKYRCDLEACRHLMRTFVTDEDYEVQESVISVLSTAKPQDRQLALLEELPRIMVEAPDHADALVENEIRFHFDSFRETVRGIEPHLREAIDQVLKKESLTGQFPDLGL
;
A
#
# COMPACT_ATOMS: atom_id res chain seq x y z
N MET A 1 -6.85 23.67 -2.96
CA MET A 1 -5.56 23.40 -3.63
C MET A 1 -4.95 22.09 -3.10
N ASP A 2 -5.75 21.02 -2.93
CA ASP A 2 -5.23 19.69 -2.56
C ASP A 2 -5.19 18.71 -3.74
N SER A 3 -5.73 19.10 -4.91
CA SER A 3 -5.85 18.25 -6.09
C SER A 3 -4.60 18.19 -6.96
N ASP A 4 -3.67 19.13 -6.81
CA ASP A 4 -2.55 19.32 -7.74
C ASP A 4 -1.50 18.21 -7.58
N TRP A 5 -1.14 17.86 -6.34
CA TRP A 5 -0.14 16.81 -6.09
C TRP A 5 -0.69 15.40 -6.39
N LYS A 6 -1.98 15.11 -6.09
CA LYS A 6 -2.61 13.80 -6.37
C LYS A 6 -2.60 13.49 -7.87
N GLN A 7 -2.87 14.51 -8.69
CA GLN A 7 -2.81 14.38 -10.13
C GLN A 7 -1.36 14.20 -10.61
N ARG A 8 -0.41 14.99 -10.09
CA ARG A 8 1.01 14.87 -10.43
C ARG A 8 1.59 13.50 -10.05
N VAL A 9 1.17 12.91 -8.94
CA VAL A 9 1.51 11.52 -8.58
C VAL A 9 1.07 10.56 -9.67
N LEU A 10 -0.16 10.67 -10.17
CA LEU A 10 -0.61 9.76 -11.24
C LEU A 10 0.10 9.99 -12.57
N GLU A 11 0.46 11.23 -12.89
CA GLU A 11 1.17 11.59 -14.12
C GLU A 11 2.61 11.10 -14.11
N LEU A 12 3.28 11.20 -12.95
CA LEU A 12 4.69 10.88 -12.79
C LEU A 12 4.95 9.42 -12.36
N ARG A 13 3.92 8.61 -12.06
CA ARG A 13 4.08 7.23 -11.56
C ARG A 13 4.77 6.26 -12.52
N ASN A 14 4.83 6.61 -13.81
CA ASN A 14 5.46 5.80 -14.86
C ASN A 14 6.78 6.46 -15.28
N TRP A 15 7.68 6.67 -14.32
CA TRP A 15 8.99 7.25 -14.57
C TRP A 15 9.83 6.32 -15.45
N ASN A 16 10.65 6.91 -16.31
CA ASN A 16 11.52 6.20 -17.26
C ASN A 16 13.01 6.29 -16.86
N ASP A 17 13.35 7.21 -15.97
CA ASP A 17 14.70 7.40 -15.49
C ASP A 17 14.75 7.85 -14.02
N LYS A 18 15.98 7.88 -13.48
CA LYS A 18 16.24 8.28 -12.09
C LYS A 18 15.80 9.71 -11.77
N GLN A 19 15.85 10.64 -12.73
CA GLN A 19 15.47 12.03 -12.48
C GLN A 19 13.95 12.14 -12.33
N GLU A 20 13.19 11.48 -13.19
CA GLU A 20 11.73 11.38 -13.09
C GLU A 20 11.31 10.68 -11.78
N ALA A 21 12.03 9.63 -11.37
CA ALA A 21 11.78 8.94 -10.10
C ALA A 21 12.02 9.86 -8.87
N LEU A 22 13.07 10.67 -8.89
CA LEU A 22 13.35 11.64 -7.83
C LEU A 22 12.32 12.78 -7.79
N GLU A 23 11.85 13.24 -8.96
CA GLU A 23 10.75 14.21 -9.03
C GLU A 23 9.47 13.61 -8.43
N TYR A 24 9.15 12.36 -8.80
CA TYR A 24 8.02 11.63 -8.24
C TYR A 24 8.11 11.55 -6.70
N ALA A 25 9.26 11.12 -6.16
CA ALA A 25 9.48 11.04 -4.71
C ALA A 25 9.32 12.40 -4.02
N SER A 26 9.77 13.49 -4.65
CA SER A 26 9.58 14.84 -4.13
C SER A 26 8.09 15.23 -4.06
N VAL A 27 7.29 14.85 -5.05
CA VAL A 27 5.84 15.11 -5.05
C VAL A 27 5.14 14.24 -4.00
N VAL A 28 5.58 13.00 -3.79
CA VAL A 28 5.04 12.12 -2.74
C VAL A 28 5.23 12.72 -1.35
N GLU A 29 6.39 13.33 -1.06
CA GLU A 29 6.63 13.98 0.23
C GLU A 29 5.67 15.16 0.50
N GLU A 30 5.04 15.76 -0.51
CA GLU A 30 4.01 16.80 -0.31
C GLU A 30 2.74 16.24 0.37
N ALA A 31 2.49 14.93 0.24
CA ALA A 31 1.38 14.24 0.88
C ALA A 31 1.64 13.92 2.37
N LYS A 32 2.86 14.13 2.85
CA LYS A 32 3.23 13.90 4.25
C LYS A 32 2.34 14.70 5.18
N TYR A 33 1.76 14.04 6.18
CA TYR A 33 0.79 14.62 7.12
C TYR A 33 -0.54 15.11 6.49
N ARG A 34 -0.75 14.90 5.19
CA ARG A 34 -2.00 15.13 4.44
C ARG A 34 -2.51 13.85 3.78
N CYS A 35 -1.99 12.71 4.22
CA CYS A 35 -2.24 11.40 3.64
C CYS A 35 -3.59 10.86 4.12
N ASP A 36 -4.67 11.32 3.47
CA ASP A 36 -6.03 10.79 3.61
C ASP A 36 -6.20 9.46 2.84
N LEU A 37 -7.39 8.85 2.90
CA LEU A 37 -7.68 7.59 2.20
C LEU A 37 -7.43 7.67 0.69
N GLU A 38 -7.79 8.78 0.05
CA GLU A 38 -7.57 8.96 -1.38
C GLU A 38 -6.08 9.04 -1.70
N ALA A 39 -5.32 9.81 -0.91
CA ALA A 39 -3.86 9.86 -0.98
C ALA A 39 -3.24 8.46 -0.82
N CYS A 40 -3.69 7.69 0.15
CA CYS A 40 -3.23 6.31 0.36
C CYS A 40 -3.48 5.45 -0.88
N ARG A 41 -4.67 5.52 -1.49
CA ARG A 41 -4.99 4.78 -2.73
C ARG A 41 -4.05 5.15 -3.88
N HIS A 42 -3.76 6.44 -4.06
CA HIS A 42 -2.82 6.89 -5.10
C HIS A 42 -1.41 6.36 -4.85
N LEU A 43 -0.94 6.41 -3.61
CA LEU A 43 0.38 5.93 -3.22
C LEU A 43 0.49 4.41 -3.33
N MET A 44 -0.55 3.64 -2.99
CA MET A 44 -0.54 2.18 -3.15
C MET A 44 -0.36 1.75 -4.62
N ARG A 45 -0.75 2.59 -5.59
CA ARG A 45 -0.58 2.32 -7.03
C ARG A 45 0.86 2.37 -7.52
N THR A 46 1.81 2.76 -6.68
CA THR A 46 3.24 2.78 -7.04
C THR A 46 3.93 1.44 -6.83
N PHE A 47 3.32 0.51 -6.09
CA PHE A 47 3.88 -0.82 -5.92
C PHE A 47 3.71 -1.62 -7.21
N VAL A 48 4.80 -1.72 -7.98
CA VAL A 48 4.98 -2.47 -9.24
C VAL A 48 6.37 -3.12 -9.24
N THR A 49 6.60 -4.14 -10.07
CA THR A 49 7.85 -4.95 -10.11
C THR A 49 9.00 -4.30 -10.92
N ASP A 50 9.10 -2.96 -10.94
CA ASP A 50 10.10 -2.24 -11.75
C ASP A 50 11.25 -1.65 -10.92
N GLU A 51 12.24 -1.05 -11.59
CA GLU A 51 13.37 -0.39 -10.95
C GLU A 51 12.91 0.81 -10.11
N ASP A 52 13.09 0.71 -8.79
CA ASP A 52 12.41 1.59 -7.83
C ASP A 52 13.18 2.87 -7.46
N TYR A 53 14.48 3.01 -7.75
CA TYR A 53 15.27 4.22 -7.42
C TYR A 53 15.00 4.85 -6.02
N GLU A 54 14.65 4.04 -5.01
CA GLU A 54 14.29 4.46 -3.63
C GLU A 54 12.92 5.18 -3.49
N VAL A 55 12.06 5.11 -4.52
CA VAL A 55 10.71 5.69 -4.52
C VAL A 55 9.80 4.97 -3.52
N GLN A 56 9.81 3.64 -3.45
CA GLN A 56 8.96 2.90 -2.52
C GLN A 56 9.30 3.21 -1.06
N GLU A 57 10.56 3.45 -0.71
CA GLU A 57 10.92 3.87 0.65
C GLU A 57 10.26 5.21 1.01
N SER A 58 10.25 6.15 0.07
CA SER A 58 9.58 7.45 0.21
C SER A 58 8.07 7.29 0.36
N VAL A 59 7.46 6.43 -0.47
CA VAL A 59 6.03 6.11 -0.43
C VAL A 59 5.64 5.46 0.91
N ILE A 60 6.40 4.48 1.38
CA ILE A 60 6.19 3.82 2.68
C ILE A 60 6.31 4.82 3.83
N SER A 61 7.32 5.69 3.78
CA SER A 61 7.51 6.77 4.76
C SER A 61 6.29 7.68 4.83
N VAL A 62 5.74 8.11 3.69
CA VAL A 62 4.55 8.97 3.66
C VAL A 62 3.29 8.24 4.10
N LEU A 63 3.08 7.00 3.64
CA LEU A 63 1.97 6.14 4.08
C LEU A 63 1.99 5.92 5.60
N SER A 64 3.16 5.88 6.23
CA SER A 64 3.27 5.75 7.69
C SER A 64 2.69 6.95 8.46
N THR A 65 2.53 8.10 7.81
CA THR A 65 1.94 9.31 8.41
C THR A 65 0.41 9.35 8.29
N ALA A 66 -0.19 8.45 7.51
CA ALA A 66 -1.64 8.35 7.36
C ALA A 66 -2.30 7.80 8.62
N LYS A 67 -3.62 8.00 8.75
CA LYS A 67 -4.40 7.28 9.76
C LYS A 67 -4.32 5.77 9.46
N PRO A 68 -4.13 4.91 10.47
CA PRO A 68 -4.01 3.47 10.24
C PRO A 68 -5.17 2.89 9.44
N GLN A 69 -6.42 3.28 9.72
CA GLN A 69 -7.58 2.78 8.99
C GLN A 69 -7.57 3.19 7.50
N ASP A 70 -7.17 4.43 7.19
CA ASP A 70 -7.12 4.92 5.80
C ASP A 70 -6.06 4.15 5.00
N ARG A 71 -4.88 3.93 5.60
CA ARG A 71 -3.80 3.11 5.01
C ARG A 71 -4.22 1.66 4.81
N GLN A 72 -4.84 1.05 5.83
CA GLN A 72 -5.28 -0.34 5.79
C GLN A 72 -6.37 -0.56 4.74
N LEU A 73 -7.36 0.33 4.67
CA LEU A 73 -8.40 0.26 3.63
C LEU A 73 -7.80 0.39 2.22
N ALA A 74 -6.91 1.36 1.99
CA ALA A 74 -6.26 1.52 0.70
C ALA A 74 -5.42 0.29 0.31
N LEU A 75 -4.68 -0.29 1.26
CA LEU A 75 -3.95 -1.54 1.04
C LEU A 75 -4.91 -2.65 0.59
N LEU A 76 -6.01 -2.86 1.31
CA LEU A 76 -6.94 -3.95 1.03
C LEU A 76 -7.66 -3.78 -0.31
N GLU A 77 -8.00 -2.56 -0.70
CA GLU A 77 -8.61 -2.26 -2.00
C GLU A 77 -7.65 -2.48 -3.17
N GLU A 78 -6.37 -2.13 -3.01
CA GLU A 78 -5.36 -2.27 -4.05
C GLU A 78 -4.63 -3.64 -4.00
N LEU A 79 -4.82 -4.42 -2.94
CA LEU A 79 -4.16 -5.72 -2.73
C LEU A 79 -4.32 -6.66 -3.94
N PRO A 80 -5.52 -6.85 -4.55
CA PRO A 80 -5.66 -7.72 -5.70
C PRO A 80 -4.74 -7.33 -6.88
N ARG A 81 -4.54 -6.03 -7.11
CA ARG A 81 -3.62 -5.54 -8.14
C ARG A 81 -2.17 -5.76 -7.73
N ILE A 82 -1.79 -5.37 -6.51
CA ILE A 82 -0.41 -5.51 -6.01
C ILE A 82 0.02 -6.98 -6.02
N MET A 83 -0.86 -7.92 -5.73
CA MET A 83 -0.56 -9.36 -5.82
C MET A 83 -0.17 -9.83 -7.23
N VAL A 84 -0.67 -9.17 -8.27
CA VAL A 84 -0.36 -9.48 -9.67
C VAL A 84 0.87 -8.69 -10.13
N GLU A 85 0.92 -7.41 -9.81
CA GLU A 85 1.93 -6.47 -10.34
C GLU A 85 3.20 -6.36 -9.49
N ALA A 86 3.17 -6.79 -8.22
CA ALA A 86 4.22 -6.64 -7.22
C ALA A 86 4.06 -7.64 -6.04
N PRO A 87 4.08 -8.96 -6.28
CA PRO A 87 3.72 -9.97 -5.29
C PRO A 87 4.57 -9.95 -4.01
N ASP A 88 5.86 -9.65 -4.10
CA ASP A 88 6.75 -9.56 -2.93
C ASP A 88 6.38 -8.36 -2.04
N HIS A 89 5.94 -7.25 -2.66
CA HIS A 89 5.43 -6.09 -1.92
C HIS A 89 4.08 -6.38 -1.28
N ALA A 90 3.18 -7.11 -1.96
CA ALA A 90 1.90 -7.52 -1.38
C ALA A 90 2.12 -8.29 -0.07
N ASP A 91 3.03 -9.26 -0.08
CA ASP A 91 3.34 -10.08 1.09
C ASP A 91 3.95 -9.22 2.21
N ALA A 92 4.95 -8.39 1.89
CA ALA A 92 5.61 -7.54 2.89
C ALA A 92 4.66 -6.49 3.52
N LEU A 93 3.77 -5.88 2.72
CA LEU A 93 2.81 -4.89 3.21
C LEU A 93 1.79 -5.53 4.16
N VAL A 94 1.24 -6.69 3.79
CA VAL A 94 0.29 -7.44 4.63
C VAL A 94 0.97 -7.96 5.89
N GLU A 95 2.18 -8.52 5.77
CA GLU A 95 2.94 -9.00 6.93
C GLU A 95 3.20 -7.89 7.95
N ASN A 96 3.58 -6.70 7.49
CA ASN A 96 3.79 -5.54 8.36
C ASN A 96 2.52 -5.13 9.11
N GLU A 97 1.36 -5.09 8.44
CA GLU A 97 0.10 -4.78 9.11
C GLU A 97 -0.27 -5.83 10.17
N ILE A 98 -0.09 -7.10 9.87
CA ILE A 98 -0.39 -8.19 10.81
C ILE A 98 0.58 -8.16 11.99
N ARG A 99 1.88 -7.94 11.75
CA ARG A 99 2.91 -7.95 12.78
C ARG A 99 2.79 -6.77 13.75
N PHE A 100 2.48 -5.58 13.25
CA PHE A 100 2.54 -4.35 14.05
C PHE A 100 1.16 -3.76 14.38
N HIS A 101 0.12 -4.12 13.64
CA HIS A 101 -1.21 -3.51 13.74
C HIS A 101 -2.35 -4.54 13.72
N PHE A 102 -2.09 -5.76 14.20
CA PHE A 102 -2.99 -6.91 14.11
C PHE A 102 -4.47 -6.61 14.40
N ASP A 103 -4.78 -6.05 15.58
CA ASP A 103 -6.17 -5.86 16.00
C ASP A 103 -6.91 -4.86 15.08
N SER A 104 -6.28 -3.73 14.74
CA SER A 104 -6.84 -2.73 13.82
C SER A 104 -6.99 -3.29 12.41
N PHE A 105 -5.99 -4.05 11.95
CA PHE A 105 -6.03 -4.66 10.62
C PHE A 105 -7.16 -5.68 10.54
N ARG A 106 -7.29 -6.55 11.55
CA ARG A 106 -8.37 -7.53 11.68
C ARG A 106 -9.75 -6.88 11.68
N GLU A 107 -9.92 -5.78 12.40
CA GLU A 107 -11.18 -5.02 12.41
C GLU A 107 -11.51 -4.47 11.02
N THR A 108 -10.52 -3.89 10.33
CA THR A 108 -10.67 -3.38 8.97
C THR A 108 -11.05 -4.49 7.99
N VAL A 109 -10.39 -5.64 8.07
CA VAL A 109 -10.65 -6.82 7.22
C VAL A 109 -12.07 -7.36 7.40
N ARG A 110 -12.64 -7.28 8.60
CA ARG A 110 -14.05 -7.66 8.85
C ARG A 110 -15.07 -6.69 8.25
N GLY A 111 -14.66 -5.46 7.96
CA GLY A 111 -15.51 -4.41 7.41
C GLY A 111 -15.51 -4.31 5.89
N ILE A 112 -14.53 -4.91 5.20
CA ILE A 112 -14.40 -4.84 3.74
C ILE A 112 -15.29 -5.84 2.99
N GLU A 113 -15.47 -5.58 1.70
CA GLU A 113 -16.25 -6.42 0.79
C GLU A 113 -15.65 -7.83 0.65
N PRO A 114 -16.50 -8.88 0.46
CA PRO A 114 -16.03 -10.27 0.42
C PRO A 114 -14.94 -10.53 -0.63
N HIS A 115 -15.04 -9.91 -1.81
CA HIS A 115 -14.09 -10.14 -2.90
C HIS A 115 -12.67 -9.65 -2.56
N LEU A 116 -12.52 -8.63 -1.70
CA LEU A 116 -11.22 -8.16 -1.22
C LEU A 116 -10.63 -9.09 -0.15
N ARG A 117 -11.48 -9.81 0.60
CA ARG A 117 -11.03 -10.81 1.59
C ARG A 117 -10.39 -12.02 0.92
N GLU A 118 -10.85 -12.39 -0.26
CA GLU A 118 -10.26 -13.49 -1.04
C GLU A 118 -8.78 -13.22 -1.39
N ALA A 119 -8.42 -11.96 -1.68
CA ALA A 119 -7.03 -11.57 -1.93
C ALA A 119 -6.16 -11.75 -0.67
N ILE A 120 -6.68 -11.34 0.50
CA ILE A 120 -5.99 -11.53 1.79
C ILE A 120 -5.80 -13.02 2.08
N ASP A 121 -6.85 -13.81 1.93
CA ASP A 121 -6.83 -15.26 2.16
C ASP A 121 -5.76 -15.94 1.30
N GLN A 122 -5.60 -15.52 0.05
CA GLN A 122 -4.53 -16.00 -0.83
C GLN A 122 -3.13 -15.61 -0.34
N VAL A 123 -2.93 -14.38 0.14
CA VAL A 123 -1.65 -13.94 0.72
C VAL A 123 -1.31 -14.78 1.96
N LEU A 124 -2.27 -14.96 2.87
CA LEU A 124 -2.06 -15.71 4.12
C LEU A 124 -1.77 -17.20 3.92
N LYS A 125 -2.32 -17.79 2.85
CA LYS A 125 -2.09 -19.20 2.50
C LYS A 125 -0.71 -19.48 1.90
N LYS A 126 0.09 -18.44 1.61
CA LYS A 126 1.49 -18.64 1.22
C LYS A 126 2.27 -19.24 2.39
N GLU A 127 3.16 -20.18 2.10
CA GLU A 127 3.94 -20.91 3.11
C GLU A 127 4.77 -19.98 4.00
N SER A 128 5.14 -18.79 3.50
CA SER A 128 5.87 -17.76 4.26
C SER A 128 5.07 -17.16 5.41
N LEU A 129 3.73 -17.13 5.34
CA LEU A 129 2.86 -16.49 6.34
C LEU A 129 2.02 -17.50 7.12
N THR A 130 1.82 -18.71 6.56
CA THR A 130 1.05 -19.78 7.18
C THR A 130 1.72 -20.24 8.49
N GLY A 131 1.00 -20.14 9.61
CA GLY A 131 1.47 -20.56 10.93
C GLY A 131 2.32 -19.54 11.69
N GLN A 132 2.66 -18.40 11.08
CA GLN A 132 3.41 -17.32 11.75
C GLN A 132 2.51 -16.29 12.44
N PHE A 133 1.23 -16.21 12.05
CA PHE A 133 0.34 -15.15 12.50
C PHE A 133 -1.00 -15.68 13.02
N PRO A 134 -1.63 -14.98 13.99
CA PRO A 134 -2.93 -15.36 14.54
C PRO A 134 -4.05 -15.26 13.48
N ASP A 135 -5.09 -16.08 13.64
CA ASP A 135 -6.23 -16.14 12.74
C ASP A 135 -6.98 -14.79 12.66
N LEU A 136 -7.06 -14.21 11.46
CA LEU A 136 -7.81 -12.98 11.20
C LEU A 136 -9.34 -13.20 11.33
N GLY A 137 -9.81 -14.45 11.28
CA GLY A 137 -11.23 -14.80 11.31
C GLY A 137 -11.95 -14.32 10.04
N LEU A 138 -11.35 -14.64 8.89
CA LEU A 138 -11.84 -14.34 7.54
C LEU A 138 -13.17 -15.03 7.21
#